data_AF-A0AAU4MMN9-F1
#
_entry.id   AF-A0AAU4MMN9-F1
#
_cell.length_a   1.000
_cell.length_b   1.000
_cell.length_c   1.000
_cell.angle_alpha   90.00
_cell.angle_beta   90.00
_cell.angle_gamma   90.00
#
_symmetry.space_group_name_H-M   'P 1'
#
loop_
_entity.id
_entity.type
_entity.pdbx_description
1 polymer ?
#
loop_
_entity_poly.entity_id
_entity_poly.type
_entity_poly.pdbx_seq_one_letter_code
_entity_poly.pdbx_strand_id
1 'polypeptide(L)'
;MAPFEIDYTRGDDLDIWDSWRITGGTVHAGGYNVLPGHERDARLLHELPNRWLTGHVPVPNDFGWCAGGPRELLDFSASPEAACELADAVWHRWHQLAAELPPPRPLGSYLARHFAEAMTYSSQQAHADYIAQPLVRAFTDYLKTVPTERFSSAFLFLQDPVAKVGGTSREEFIARSAPYALRRRNVLTLEGWWYEDGDPGVHGACHSGACPHEPDLAPGYDHVNSYLAALHGDTLLVNVHCHV
;
A
#
# COMPACT_ATOMS: atom_id res chain seq x y z
N MET A 1 -11.71 14.96 20.41
CA MET A 1 -12.03 13.52 20.31
C MET A 1 -11.10 12.78 21.25
N ALA A 2 -11.62 12.24 22.35
CA ALA A 2 -10.89 11.28 23.16
C ALA A 2 -11.15 9.90 22.54
N PRO A 3 -10.12 9.06 22.26
CA PRO A 3 -10.33 7.73 21.73
C PRO A 3 -10.82 6.82 22.86
N PHE A 4 -11.93 6.11 22.59
CA PHE A 4 -12.40 4.84 23.14
C PHE A 4 -12.19 4.55 24.66
N GLU A 5 -13.29 4.31 25.38
CA GLU A 5 -13.28 3.87 26.79
C GLU A 5 -13.04 2.35 26.88
N ILE A 6 -12.25 1.91 27.86
CA ILE A 6 -11.87 0.50 28.09
C ILE A 6 -13.13 -0.28 28.46
N ASP A 7 -13.41 -1.36 27.71
CA ASP A 7 -14.17 -2.49 28.22
C ASP A 7 -13.75 -3.73 27.43
N TYR A 8 -12.97 -4.61 28.06
CA TYR A 8 -12.32 -5.85 27.61
C TYR A 8 -13.26 -6.89 26.93
N THR A 9 -14.00 -6.47 25.91
CA THR A 9 -15.17 -7.20 25.36
C THR A 9 -15.12 -7.33 23.84
N ARG A 10 -14.18 -6.67 23.18
CA ARG A 10 -13.92 -6.76 21.74
C ARG A 10 -12.44 -7.13 21.58
N GLY A 11 -12.13 -8.08 20.70
CA GLY A 11 -10.79 -8.70 20.61
C GLY A 11 -9.64 -7.70 20.50
N ASP A 12 -8.44 -8.19 20.82
CA ASP A 12 -7.20 -7.45 21.09
C ASP A 12 -6.86 -6.29 20.13
N ASP A 13 -7.36 -6.28 18.88
CA ASP A 13 -7.10 -5.21 17.89
C ASP A 13 -8.00 -3.96 18.05
N LEU A 14 -9.04 -4.00 18.89
CA LEU A 14 -9.92 -2.87 19.23
C LEU A 14 -9.62 -2.27 20.61
N ASP A 15 -8.52 -2.70 21.24
CA ASP A 15 -8.02 -2.11 22.48
C ASP A 15 -7.56 -0.65 22.26
N ILE A 16 -7.60 0.13 23.35
CA ILE A 16 -7.31 1.57 23.33
C ILE A 16 -5.96 1.84 22.69
N TRP A 17 -5.90 2.83 21.80
CA TRP A 17 -4.63 3.34 21.30
C TRP A 17 -3.83 3.98 22.44
N ASP A 18 -2.75 3.34 22.89
CA ASP A 18 -1.86 3.89 23.91
C ASP A 18 -1.03 5.09 23.36
N SER A 19 -0.95 5.17 22.03
CA SER A 19 -0.21 6.19 21.32
C SER A 19 -0.67 6.35 19.87
N TRP A 20 -0.57 7.59 19.38
CA TRP A 20 -0.84 7.92 17.98
C TRP A 20 0.16 8.95 17.46
N ARG A 21 0.38 8.96 16.15
CA ARG A 21 1.14 10.01 15.45
C ARG A 21 0.66 10.22 14.02
N ILE A 22 0.82 11.42 13.49
CA ILE A 22 0.65 11.70 12.06
C ILE A 22 1.81 11.05 11.30
N THR A 23 1.49 10.23 10.29
CA THR A 23 2.46 9.44 9.52
C THR A 23 2.18 9.51 8.03
N GLY A 24 3.14 9.13 7.18
CA GLY A 24 2.90 8.99 5.74
C GLY A 24 3.60 10.05 4.91
N GLY A 25 4.58 10.75 5.48
CA GLY A 25 5.36 11.73 4.75
C GLY A 25 6.26 11.11 3.69
N THR A 26 6.40 9.79 3.64
CA THR A 26 7.32 9.09 2.74
C THR A 26 6.60 8.04 1.89
N VAL A 27 7.24 7.64 0.79
CA VAL A 27 6.77 6.56 -0.10
C VAL A 27 6.56 5.22 0.65
N HIS A 28 7.23 5.03 1.78
CA HIS A 28 7.14 3.81 2.58
C HIS A 28 6.23 3.95 3.81
N ALA A 29 5.91 5.18 4.26
CA ALA A 29 5.13 5.42 5.48
C ALA A 29 3.62 5.46 5.28
N GLY A 30 3.12 5.19 4.07
CA GLY A 30 1.69 4.97 3.82
C GLY A 30 0.81 6.22 3.67
N GLY A 31 1.39 7.38 3.37
CA GLY A 31 0.62 8.62 3.18
C GLY A 31 -0.06 8.74 1.83
N TYR A 32 -0.37 9.99 1.47
CA TYR A 32 -1.07 10.37 0.25
C TYR A 32 -0.09 10.89 -0.79
N ASN A 33 -0.36 10.55 -2.04
CA ASN A 33 0.27 11.23 -3.18
C ASN A 33 -0.29 12.65 -3.27
N VAL A 34 0.57 13.60 -3.58
CA VAL A 34 0.20 15.01 -3.81
C VAL A 34 -0.11 15.19 -5.30
N LEU A 35 -1.14 15.98 -5.61
CA LEU A 35 -1.43 16.34 -7.00
C LEU A 35 -0.25 17.09 -7.64
N PRO A 36 0.09 16.79 -8.91
CA PRO A 36 1.17 17.47 -9.61
C PRO A 36 1.03 19.00 -9.57
N GLY A 37 2.11 19.69 -9.20
CA GLY A 37 2.17 21.15 -9.08
C GLY A 37 1.80 21.69 -7.69
N HIS A 38 1.34 20.85 -6.77
CA HIS A 38 0.98 21.22 -5.40
C HIS A 38 1.99 20.73 -4.34
N GLU A 39 3.13 20.14 -4.74
CA GLU A 39 4.09 19.46 -3.86
C GLU A 39 4.73 20.38 -2.80
N ARG A 40 4.58 21.69 -2.94
CA ARG A 40 5.08 22.71 -2.02
C ARG A 40 3.98 23.55 -1.36
N ASP A 41 2.71 23.15 -1.49
CA ASP A 41 1.60 23.85 -0.84
C ASP A 41 1.76 23.75 0.69
N ALA A 42 1.72 24.90 1.38
CA ALA A 42 1.94 24.98 2.82
C ALA A 42 0.81 24.34 3.66
N ARG A 43 -0.32 24.00 3.02
CA ARG A 43 -1.44 23.29 3.67
C ARG A 43 -1.22 21.78 3.77
N LEU A 44 -0.19 21.24 3.11
CA LEU A 44 0.16 19.83 3.22
C LEU A 44 0.68 19.49 4.61
N LEU A 45 0.26 18.35 5.14
CA LEU A 45 0.69 17.85 6.44
C LEU A 45 1.98 17.04 6.30
N HIS A 46 2.88 17.28 7.24
CA HIS A 46 4.14 16.57 7.34
C HIS A 46 4.07 15.44 8.36
N GLU A 47 4.83 14.39 8.12
CA GLU A 47 4.99 13.32 9.10
C GLU A 47 5.58 13.88 10.40
N LEU A 48 4.98 13.47 11.52
CA LEU A 48 5.54 13.75 12.83
C LEU A 48 6.52 12.63 13.22
N PRO A 49 7.74 13.00 13.68
CA PRO A 49 8.73 12.02 14.10
C PRO A 49 8.18 11.14 15.23
N ASN A 50 8.60 9.88 15.26
CA ASN A 50 8.18 8.95 16.29
C ASN A 50 8.68 9.44 17.67
N ARG A 51 7.76 9.79 18.56
CA ARG A 51 8.04 10.29 19.92
C ARG A 51 8.86 9.31 20.78
N TRP A 52 8.86 8.02 20.44
CA TRP A 52 9.56 6.96 21.15
C TRP A 52 11.00 6.75 20.67
N LEU A 53 11.37 7.33 19.52
CA LEU A 53 12.74 7.35 19.02
C LEU A 53 13.34 8.72 19.35
N THR A 54 14.13 8.79 20.42
CA THR A 54 14.79 10.03 20.86
C THR A 54 15.75 10.56 19.78
N GLY A 55 15.59 11.82 19.39
CA GLY A 55 16.56 12.56 18.56
C GLY A 55 16.18 12.84 17.11
N HIS A 56 14.97 12.49 16.66
CA HIS A 56 14.57 12.76 15.27
C HIS A 56 13.93 14.15 15.10
N VAL A 57 14.59 14.97 14.28
CA VAL A 57 14.04 16.20 13.71
C VAL A 57 12.90 15.83 12.75
N PRO A 58 11.80 16.61 12.66
CA PRO A 58 10.81 16.41 11.61
C PRO A 58 11.51 16.29 10.25
N VAL A 59 11.35 15.13 9.61
CA VAL A 59 11.93 14.91 8.28
C VAL A 59 10.96 15.51 7.27
N PRO A 60 11.44 16.32 6.30
CA PRO A 60 10.60 16.74 5.20
C PRO A 60 9.96 15.51 4.54
N ASN A 61 8.74 15.66 4.06
CA ASN A 61 8.13 14.60 3.26
C ASN A 61 8.97 14.33 1.99
N ASP A 62 8.93 13.11 1.48
CA ASP A 62 9.42 12.82 0.14
C ASP A 62 8.66 13.70 -0.87
N PHE A 63 9.36 14.15 -1.91
CA PHE A 63 8.74 14.99 -2.93
C PHE A 63 7.57 14.24 -3.59
N GLY A 64 6.38 14.86 -3.60
CA GLY A 64 5.15 14.24 -4.11
C GLY A 64 4.36 13.41 -3.07
N TRP A 65 4.82 13.35 -1.82
CA TRP A 65 4.14 12.62 -0.74
C TRP A 65 3.78 13.52 0.44
N CYS A 66 2.71 13.17 1.15
CA CYS A 66 2.33 13.86 2.39
C CYS A 66 1.58 12.98 3.37
N ALA A 67 1.60 13.37 4.65
CA ALA A 67 0.84 12.70 5.70
C ALA A 67 -0.65 13.10 5.70
N GLY A 68 -1.06 14.02 4.82
CA GLY A 68 -2.41 14.53 4.76
C GLY A 68 -2.45 15.96 4.22
N GLY A 69 -3.65 16.55 4.20
CA GLY A 69 -3.90 17.87 3.67
C GLY A 69 -5.35 18.02 3.19
N PRO A 70 -5.74 19.21 2.70
CA PRO A 70 -7.00 19.38 1.99
C PRO A 70 -7.11 18.37 0.86
N ARG A 71 -8.26 17.70 0.76
CA ARG A 71 -8.54 16.67 -0.24
C ARG A 71 -8.18 17.13 -1.66
N GLU A 72 -8.44 18.39 -2.00
CA GLU A 72 -8.20 18.97 -3.33
C GLU A 72 -6.73 19.03 -3.73
N LEU A 73 -5.80 18.79 -2.79
CA LEU A 73 -4.37 18.75 -3.03
C LEU A 73 -3.83 17.33 -3.18
N LEU A 74 -4.66 16.31 -2.94
CA LEU A 74 -4.25 14.92 -2.87
C LEU A 74 -4.68 14.16 -4.13
N ASP A 75 -3.78 13.31 -4.61
CA ASP A 75 -4.00 12.53 -5.80
C ASP A 75 -4.73 11.22 -5.48
N PHE A 76 -6.02 11.19 -5.83
CA PHE A 76 -6.89 10.01 -5.82
C PHE A 76 -7.11 9.45 -7.23
N SER A 77 -6.27 9.82 -8.22
CA SER A 77 -6.40 9.36 -9.60
C SER A 77 -5.91 7.93 -9.84
N ALA A 78 -5.19 7.34 -8.88
CA ALA A 78 -4.93 5.91 -8.89
C ALA A 78 -6.28 5.17 -8.86
N SER A 79 -6.54 4.36 -9.89
CA SER A 79 -7.80 3.63 -10.01
C SER A 79 -7.56 2.16 -10.29
N PRO A 80 -8.52 1.29 -9.95
CA PRO A 80 -8.49 -0.11 -10.35
C PRO A 80 -8.29 -0.30 -11.86
N GLU A 81 -8.89 0.56 -12.70
CA GLU A 81 -8.75 0.51 -14.16
C GLU A 81 -7.32 0.82 -14.59
N ALA A 82 -6.73 1.90 -14.09
CA ALA A 82 -5.34 2.26 -14.40
C ALA A 82 -4.35 1.20 -13.91
N ALA A 83 -4.64 0.56 -12.76
CA ALA A 83 -3.85 -0.56 -12.26
C ALA A 83 -3.97 -1.80 -13.16
N CYS A 84 -5.17 -2.11 -13.65
CA CYS A 84 -5.40 -3.21 -14.57
C CYS A 84 -4.68 -2.98 -15.90
N GLU A 85 -4.77 -1.78 -16.48
CA GLU A 85 -4.08 -1.40 -17.71
C GLU A 85 -2.56 -1.54 -17.58
N LEU A 86 -2.01 -1.04 -16.47
CA LEU A 86 -0.57 -1.09 -16.22
C LEU A 86 -0.09 -2.52 -15.96
N ALA A 87 -0.86 -3.31 -15.19
CA ALA A 87 -0.57 -4.73 -14.98
C ALA A 87 -0.62 -5.51 -16.30
N ASP A 88 -1.58 -5.21 -17.18
CA ASP A 88 -1.69 -5.82 -18.50
C ASP A 88 -0.45 -5.52 -19.36
N ALA A 89 -0.03 -4.25 -19.42
CA ALA A 89 1.17 -3.84 -20.15
C ALA A 89 2.43 -4.53 -19.61
N VAL A 90 2.56 -4.66 -18.29
CA VAL A 90 3.67 -5.34 -17.63
C VAL A 90 3.69 -6.84 -17.95
N TRP A 91 2.52 -7.51 -17.94
CA TRP A 91 2.40 -8.91 -18.32
C TRP A 91 2.83 -9.13 -19.78
N HIS A 92 2.34 -8.30 -20.70
CA HIS A 92 2.75 -8.35 -22.10
C HIS A 92 4.25 -8.14 -22.27
N ARG A 93 4.84 -7.20 -21.52
CA ARG A 93 6.28 -6.93 -21.62
C ARG A 93 7.13 -8.11 -21.17
N TRP A 94 6.73 -8.82 -20.12
CA TRP A 94 7.39 -10.06 -19.72
C TRP A 94 7.42 -11.07 -20.87
N HIS A 95 6.27 -11.32 -21.50
CA HIS A 95 6.16 -12.31 -22.57
C HIS A 95 6.91 -11.92 -23.86
N GLN A 96 6.99 -10.62 -24.18
CA GLN A 96 7.84 -10.14 -25.26
C GLN A 96 9.32 -10.43 -24.98
N LEU A 97 9.82 -10.07 -23.79
CA LEU A 97 11.20 -10.34 -23.41
C LEU A 97 11.48 -11.85 -23.35
N ALA A 98 10.53 -12.65 -22.90
CA ALA A 98 10.65 -14.11 -22.84
C ALA A 98 10.75 -14.78 -24.21
N ALA A 99 10.23 -14.14 -25.27
CA ALA A 99 10.38 -14.60 -26.65
C ALA A 99 11.78 -14.27 -27.23
N GLU A 100 12.45 -13.25 -26.70
CA GLU A 100 13.74 -12.74 -27.19
C GLU A 100 14.95 -13.29 -26.42
N LEU A 101 14.76 -13.64 -25.15
CA LEU A 101 15.83 -13.99 -24.22
C LEU A 101 15.80 -15.48 -23.82
N PRO A 102 16.93 -16.04 -23.38
CA PRO A 102 16.98 -17.41 -22.90
C PRO A 102 15.95 -17.68 -21.78
N PRO A 103 15.31 -18.85 -21.75
CA PRO A 103 14.31 -19.19 -20.74
C PRO A 103 14.95 -19.19 -19.33
N PRO A 104 14.31 -18.56 -18.34
CA PRO A 104 14.84 -18.51 -16.99
C PRO A 104 14.59 -19.83 -16.26
N ARG A 105 15.44 -20.13 -15.28
CA ARG A 105 15.19 -21.10 -14.23
C ARG A 105 14.39 -20.44 -13.09
N PRO A 106 13.45 -21.16 -12.47
CA PRO A 106 12.65 -20.65 -11.36
C PRO A 106 13.51 -20.38 -10.12
N LEU A 107 13.11 -19.43 -9.28
CA LEU A 107 13.82 -19.07 -8.05
C LEU A 107 14.02 -20.29 -7.14
N GLY A 108 13.03 -21.18 -7.08
CA GLY A 108 13.08 -22.42 -6.32
C GLY A 108 14.30 -23.30 -6.63
N SER A 109 14.83 -23.31 -7.86
CA SER A 109 16.04 -24.06 -8.19
C SER A 109 17.29 -23.52 -7.50
N TYR A 110 17.40 -22.20 -7.38
CA TYR A 110 18.53 -21.53 -6.71
C TYR A 110 18.43 -21.70 -5.18
N LEU A 111 17.22 -21.57 -4.63
CA LEU A 111 16.97 -21.82 -3.21
C LEU A 111 17.22 -23.28 -2.83
N ALA A 112 16.78 -24.24 -3.66
CA ALA A 112 17.05 -25.66 -3.43
C ALA A 112 18.56 -25.96 -3.37
N ARG A 113 19.35 -25.34 -4.27
CA ARG A 113 20.80 -25.45 -4.22
C ARG A 113 21.37 -24.83 -2.94
N HIS A 114 20.89 -23.66 -2.53
CA HIS A 114 21.31 -23.03 -1.27
C HIS A 114 21.07 -23.95 -0.08
N PHE A 115 19.90 -24.58 0.01
CA PHE A 115 19.60 -25.50 1.11
C PHE A 115 20.46 -26.77 1.08
N ALA A 116 20.80 -27.30 -0.09
CA ALA A 116 21.65 -28.48 -0.22
C ALA A 116 23.14 -28.17 0.04
N GLU A 117 23.62 -26.99 -0.34
CA GLU A 117 25.02 -26.58 -0.35
C GLU A 117 25.27 -25.37 0.56
N ALA A 118 24.56 -25.24 1.68
CA ALA A 118 24.49 -24.00 2.47
C ALA A 118 25.86 -23.45 2.92
N MET A 119 26.85 -24.33 3.10
CA MET A 119 28.23 -23.95 3.49
C MET A 119 29.04 -23.30 2.35
N THR A 120 28.66 -23.55 1.10
CA THR A 120 29.41 -23.14 -0.10
C THR A 120 28.58 -22.29 -1.07
N TYR A 121 27.27 -22.28 -0.91
CA TYR A 121 26.33 -21.51 -1.72
C TYR A 121 25.34 -20.78 -0.81
N SER A 122 25.59 -19.49 -0.59
CA SER A 122 24.80 -18.69 0.35
C SER A 122 23.47 -18.24 -0.27
N SER A 123 22.51 -17.85 0.59
CA SER A 123 21.24 -17.27 0.14
C SER A 123 21.44 -16.01 -0.70
N GLN A 124 22.45 -15.19 -0.35
CA GLN A 124 22.80 -14.00 -1.12
C GLN A 124 23.31 -14.36 -2.52
N GLN A 125 24.13 -15.41 -2.66
CA GLN A 125 24.58 -15.91 -3.96
C GLN A 125 23.42 -16.48 -4.78
N ALA A 126 22.52 -17.24 -4.14
CA ALA A 126 21.32 -17.75 -4.80
C ALA A 126 20.45 -16.63 -5.38
N HIS A 127 20.22 -15.56 -4.61
CA HIS A 127 19.48 -14.40 -5.09
C HIS A 127 20.24 -13.68 -6.23
N ALA A 128 21.55 -13.45 -6.07
CA ALA A 128 22.38 -12.80 -7.08
C ALA A 128 22.38 -13.55 -8.42
N ASP A 129 22.54 -14.87 -8.39
CA ASP A 129 22.53 -15.70 -9.60
C ASP A 129 21.14 -15.75 -10.26
N TYR A 130 20.07 -15.71 -9.45
CA TYR A 130 18.70 -15.66 -9.96
C TYR A 130 18.41 -14.34 -10.69
N ILE A 131 18.75 -13.20 -10.08
CA ILE A 131 18.53 -11.88 -10.71
C ILE A 131 19.48 -11.61 -11.89
N ALA A 132 20.62 -12.32 -11.96
CA ALA A 132 21.56 -12.21 -13.07
C ALA A 132 21.07 -12.90 -14.36
N GLN A 133 20.00 -13.69 -14.31
CA GLN A 133 19.43 -14.33 -15.48
C GLN A 133 18.98 -13.27 -16.51
N PRO A 134 19.26 -13.43 -17.82
CA PRO A 134 19.01 -12.39 -18.81
C PRO A 134 17.57 -11.85 -18.80
N LEU A 135 16.57 -12.75 -18.78
CA LEU A 135 15.16 -12.36 -18.74
C LEU A 135 14.79 -11.63 -17.44
N VAL A 136 15.19 -12.20 -16.29
CA VAL A 136 14.86 -11.62 -14.97
C VAL A 136 15.48 -10.23 -14.83
N ARG A 137 16.74 -10.07 -15.24
CA ARG A 137 17.44 -8.79 -15.23
C ARG A 137 16.75 -7.76 -16.12
N ALA A 138 16.51 -8.11 -17.39
CA ALA A 138 15.89 -7.20 -18.35
C ALA A 138 14.49 -6.75 -17.90
N PHE A 139 13.71 -7.67 -17.36
CA PHE A 139 12.39 -7.35 -16.82
C PHE A 139 12.45 -6.49 -15.55
N THR A 140 13.39 -6.78 -14.64
CA THR A 140 13.59 -5.96 -13.43
C THR A 140 14.01 -4.53 -13.78
N ASP A 141 14.86 -4.37 -14.79
CA ASP A 141 15.26 -3.05 -15.29
C ASP A 141 14.08 -2.31 -15.94
N TYR A 142 13.20 -3.02 -16.67
CA TYR A 142 11.95 -2.45 -17.17
C TYR A 142 11.01 -2.00 -16.05
N LEU A 143 10.82 -2.82 -15.00
CA LEU A 143 9.93 -2.46 -13.88
C LEU A 143 10.31 -1.15 -13.19
N LYS A 144 11.61 -0.79 -13.16
CA LYS A 144 12.09 0.50 -12.62
C LYS A 144 11.63 1.72 -13.42
N THR A 145 11.15 1.51 -14.66
CA THR A 145 10.64 2.56 -15.55
C THR A 145 9.12 2.68 -15.53
N VAL A 146 8.43 1.73 -14.88
CA VAL A 146 6.98 1.70 -14.81
C VAL A 146 6.53 2.70 -13.73
N PRO A 147 5.58 3.62 -14.03
CA PRO A 147 5.15 4.64 -13.09
C PRO A 147 4.21 4.06 -12.02
N THR A 148 4.79 3.40 -11.02
CA THR A 148 4.06 2.72 -9.94
C THR A 148 3.86 3.59 -8.69
N GLU A 149 4.39 4.81 -8.67
CA GLU A 149 4.48 5.66 -7.48
C GLU A 149 3.10 6.01 -6.91
N ARG A 150 2.11 6.18 -7.78
CA ARG A 150 0.73 6.51 -7.38
C ARG A 150 -0.03 5.33 -6.74
N PHE A 151 0.48 4.10 -6.88
CA PHE A 151 -0.19 2.89 -6.41
C PHE A 151 0.34 2.46 -5.03
N SER A 152 -0.25 1.39 -4.46
CA SER A 152 0.30 0.78 -3.24
C SER A 152 1.74 0.30 -3.46
N SER A 153 2.59 0.34 -2.43
CA SER A 153 3.94 -0.22 -2.49
C SER A 153 3.97 -1.73 -2.77
N ALA A 154 2.83 -2.42 -2.59
CA ALA A 154 2.66 -3.82 -2.96
C ALA A 154 2.29 -4.02 -4.45
N PHE A 155 1.87 -2.96 -5.16
CA PHE A 155 1.53 -3.03 -6.57
C PHE A 155 2.76 -3.36 -7.41
N LEU A 156 2.68 -4.45 -8.17
CA LEU A 156 3.78 -4.98 -8.98
C LEU A 156 5.08 -5.25 -8.19
N PHE A 157 4.97 -5.49 -6.88
CA PHE A 157 6.09 -5.98 -6.08
C PHE A 157 6.35 -7.46 -6.37
N LEU A 158 7.30 -7.74 -7.27
CA LEU A 158 7.55 -9.07 -7.84
C LEU A 158 8.93 -9.61 -7.45
N GLN A 159 9.00 -10.36 -6.34
CA GLN A 159 10.26 -11.03 -5.92
C GLN A 159 10.66 -12.19 -6.83
N ASP A 160 9.68 -12.89 -7.42
CA ASP A 160 9.90 -14.00 -8.37
C ASP A 160 9.04 -13.78 -9.62
N PRO A 161 9.46 -12.93 -10.56
CA PRO A 161 8.69 -12.65 -11.77
C PRO A 161 8.52 -13.88 -12.68
N VAL A 162 9.42 -14.88 -12.58
CA VAL A 162 9.28 -16.15 -13.32
C VAL A 162 8.01 -16.87 -12.91
N ALA A 163 7.80 -17.09 -11.61
CA ALA A 163 6.60 -17.74 -11.11
C ALA A 163 5.38 -16.81 -11.16
N LYS A 164 5.55 -15.53 -10.79
CA LYS A 164 4.44 -14.60 -10.62
C LYS A 164 3.90 -14.05 -11.94
N VAL A 165 4.72 -13.88 -12.97
CA VAL A 165 4.26 -13.39 -14.28
C VAL A 165 4.20 -14.55 -15.27
N GLY A 166 5.35 -15.21 -15.51
CA GLY A 166 5.45 -16.27 -16.51
C GLY A 166 4.71 -17.55 -16.15
N GLY A 167 4.45 -17.80 -14.86
CA GLY A 167 3.73 -18.97 -14.37
C GLY A 167 2.21 -18.80 -14.28
N THR A 168 1.67 -17.64 -14.62
CA THR A 168 0.23 -17.33 -14.47
C THR A 168 -0.38 -16.85 -15.77
N SER A 169 -1.70 -17.03 -15.92
CA SER A 169 -2.41 -16.39 -17.03
C SER A 169 -2.41 -14.87 -16.89
N ARG A 170 -2.69 -14.19 -17.99
CA ARG A 170 -2.89 -12.74 -18.03
C ARG A 170 -3.97 -12.30 -17.04
N GLU A 171 -5.11 -13.01 -17.06
CA GLU A 171 -6.27 -12.70 -16.23
C GLU A 171 -5.94 -12.87 -14.74
N GLU A 172 -5.23 -13.94 -14.38
CA GLU A 172 -4.80 -14.17 -13.00
C GLU A 172 -3.79 -13.10 -12.53
N PHE A 173 -2.86 -12.70 -13.40
CA PHE A 173 -1.88 -11.66 -13.10
C PHE A 173 -2.57 -10.31 -12.81
N ILE A 174 -3.50 -9.90 -13.68
CA ILE A 174 -4.25 -8.65 -13.52
C ILE A 174 -5.13 -8.70 -12.27
N ALA A 175 -5.89 -9.79 -12.08
CA ALA A 175 -6.78 -9.96 -10.92
C ALA A 175 -6.02 -9.91 -9.59
N ARG A 176 -4.78 -10.40 -9.55
CA ARG A 176 -3.93 -10.31 -8.36
C ARG A 176 -3.37 -8.91 -8.11
N SER A 177 -3.15 -8.12 -9.15
CA SER A 177 -2.58 -6.77 -9.04
C SER A 177 -3.63 -5.70 -8.71
N ALA A 178 -4.87 -5.85 -9.22
CA ALA A 178 -5.94 -4.87 -9.06
C ALA A 178 -6.25 -4.46 -7.60
N PRO A 179 -6.28 -5.38 -6.61
CA PRO A 179 -6.52 -5.01 -5.21
C PRO A 179 -5.45 -4.13 -4.59
N TYR A 180 -4.28 -4.01 -5.22
CA TYR A 180 -3.18 -3.15 -4.77
C TYR A 180 -3.13 -1.82 -5.55
N ALA A 181 -4.13 -1.55 -6.40
CA ALA A 181 -4.26 -0.27 -7.08
C ALA A 181 -4.20 0.90 -6.08
N LEU A 182 -4.93 0.73 -4.98
CA LEU A 182 -5.00 1.69 -3.91
C LEU A 182 -4.36 1.09 -2.67
N ARG A 183 -3.81 1.96 -1.82
CA ARG A 183 -3.45 1.53 -0.48
C ARG A 183 -4.74 1.19 0.25
N ARG A 184 -4.76 0.05 0.92
CA ARG A 184 -5.81 -0.23 1.90
C ARG A 184 -5.77 0.83 2.99
N ARG A 185 -6.92 1.40 3.32
CA ARG A 185 -7.04 2.46 4.31
C ARG A 185 -8.20 2.14 5.22
N ASN A 186 -7.97 2.27 6.51
CA ASN A 186 -9.05 2.35 7.47
C ASN A 186 -9.41 3.83 7.63
N VAL A 187 -10.70 4.13 7.75
CA VAL A 187 -11.19 5.51 7.87
C VAL A 187 -11.99 5.65 9.16
N LEU A 188 -11.64 6.68 9.92
CA LEU A 188 -12.48 7.23 10.97
C LEU A 188 -13.21 8.45 10.41
N THR A 189 -14.53 8.40 10.31
CA THR A 189 -15.34 9.52 9.83
C THR A 189 -15.57 10.55 10.93
N LEU A 190 -16.05 11.74 10.56
CA LEU A 190 -16.39 12.79 11.53
C LEU A 190 -17.56 12.40 12.44
N GLU A 191 -18.43 11.51 11.97
CA GLU A 191 -19.55 10.96 12.74
C GLU A 191 -19.10 9.83 13.68
N GLY A 192 -17.80 9.54 13.76
CA GLY A 192 -17.24 8.58 14.71
C GLY A 192 -17.34 7.11 14.29
N TRP A 193 -17.51 6.85 12.99
CA TRP A 193 -17.51 5.48 12.44
C TRP A 193 -16.12 5.08 11.97
N TRP A 194 -15.67 3.90 12.41
CA TRP A 194 -14.44 3.26 11.96
C TRP A 194 -14.77 2.22 10.89
N TYR A 195 -14.15 2.33 9.72
CA TYR A 195 -14.30 1.39 8.62
C TYR A 195 -12.96 0.73 8.31
N GLU A 196 -12.97 -0.59 8.24
CA GLU A 196 -11.87 -1.39 7.69
C GLU A 196 -12.29 -1.95 6.33
N ASP A 197 -11.31 -2.18 5.46
CA ASP A 197 -11.59 -2.63 4.09
C ASP A 197 -12.32 -3.98 4.06
N GLY A 198 -13.61 -3.93 3.74
CA GLY A 198 -14.48 -5.10 3.61
C GLY A 198 -15.30 -5.45 4.84
N ASP A 199 -15.13 -4.71 5.95
CA ASP A 199 -15.84 -4.95 7.20
C ASP A 199 -16.96 -3.93 7.45
N PRO A 200 -18.02 -4.29 8.21
CA PRO A 200 -19.02 -3.34 8.65
C PRO A 200 -18.42 -2.22 9.51
N GLY A 201 -18.94 -1.01 9.37
CA GLY A 201 -18.53 0.12 10.20
C GLY A 201 -18.75 -0.15 11.70
N VAL A 202 -17.78 0.24 12.51
CA VAL A 202 -17.85 0.19 13.97
C VAL A 202 -17.98 1.60 14.51
N HIS A 203 -19.10 1.90 15.18
CA HIS A 203 -19.30 3.20 15.79
C HIS A 203 -18.57 3.31 17.13
N GLY A 204 -17.65 4.26 17.25
CA GLY A 204 -16.73 4.31 18.38
C GLY A 204 -17.34 4.69 19.72
N ALA A 205 -18.50 5.37 19.73
CA ALA A 205 -19.22 5.67 20.97
C ALA A 205 -20.10 4.50 21.46
N CYS A 206 -20.22 3.41 20.68
CA CYS A 206 -21.10 2.29 21.01
C CYS A 206 -20.32 1.08 21.51
N HIS A 207 -20.53 0.77 22.79
CA HIS A 207 -19.88 -0.30 23.54
C HIS A 207 -20.51 -1.70 23.32
N SER A 208 -21.66 -1.81 22.63
CA SER A 208 -22.38 -3.08 22.41
C SER A 208 -22.40 -3.49 20.94
N GLY A 209 -22.53 -4.80 20.66
CA GLY A 209 -22.65 -5.34 19.29
C GLY A 209 -23.90 -4.87 18.52
N ALA A 210 -24.82 -4.14 19.16
CA ALA A 210 -25.98 -3.52 18.53
C ALA A 210 -25.87 -2.00 18.64
N CYS A 211 -25.21 -1.37 17.67
CA CYS A 211 -25.20 0.08 17.53
C CYS A 211 -26.60 0.55 17.09
N PRO A 212 -27.27 1.48 17.81
CA PRO A 212 -28.55 2.04 17.38
C PRO A 212 -28.39 3.11 16.29
N HIS A 213 -27.16 3.54 16.02
CA HIS A 213 -26.86 4.53 14.99
C HIS A 213 -26.72 3.84 13.63
N GLU A 214 -27.16 4.53 12.59
CA GLU A 214 -27.03 4.07 11.21
C GLU A 214 -25.61 4.39 10.71
N PRO A 215 -24.89 3.41 10.12
CA PRO A 215 -23.60 3.67 9.47
C PRO A 215 -23.71 4.79 8.43
N ASP A 216 -22.75 5.71 8.44
CA ASP A 216 -22.68 6.79 7.44
C ASP A 216 -22.19 6.32 6.07
N LEU A 217 -21.66 5.09 5.97
CA LEU A 217 -21.30 4.41 4.74
C LEU A 217 -21.95 3.04 4.65
N ALA A 218 -22.43 2.68 3.44
CA ALA A 218 -22.95 1.34 3.17
C ALA A 218 -21.82 0.28 3.14
N PRO A 219 -22.10 -0.98 3.53
CA PRO A 219 -21.12 -2.06 3.48
C PRO A 219 -20.82 -2.52 2.03
N GLY A 220 -19.55 -2.81 1.73
CA GLY A 220 -19.09 -3.26 0.41
C GLY A 220 -17.61 -2.94 0.13
N TYR A 221 -17.03 -3.58 -0.88
CA TYR A 221 -15.61 -3.42 -1.23
C TYR A 221 -15.34 -2.08 -1.94
N ASP A 222 -14.23 -1.41 -1.58
CA ASP A 222 -13.70 -0.16 -2.19
C ASP A 222 -14.51 1.14 -1.92
N HIS A 223 -15.39 1.15 -0.91
CA HIS A 223 -16.11 2.35 -0.49
C HIS A 223 -15.22 3.39 0.17
N VAL A 224 -14.17 3.00 0.88
CA VAL A 224 -13.29 3.95 1.58
C VAL A 224 -12.62 4.90 0.59
N ASN A 225 -12.03 4.38 -0.48
CA ASN A 225 -11.40 5.22 -1.49
C ASN A 225 -12.42 6.08 -2.24
N SER A 226 -13.57 5.51 -2.58
CA SER A 226 -14.67 6.24 -3.22
C SER A 226 -15.20 7.37 -2.32
N TYR A 227 -15.33 7.11 -1.02
CA TYR A 227 -15.72 8.08 -0.01
C TYR A 227 -14.70 9.22 0.08
N LEU A 228 -13.42 8.89 0.26
CA LEU A 228 -12.34 9.88 0.30
C LEU A 228 -12.30 10.73 -0.98
N ALA A 229 -12.53 10.10 -2.14
CA ALA A 229 -12.61 10.77 -3.44
C ALA A 229 -13.93 11.56 -3.66
N ALA A 230 -14.94 11.41 -2.81
CA ALA A 230 -16.19 12.17 -2.86
C ALA A 230 -16.21 13.35 -1.88
N LEU A 231 -15.29 13.40 -0.92
CA LEU A 231 -15.19 14.50 0.06
C LEU A 231 -14.98 15.86 -0.62
N HIS A 232 -15.50 16.91 0.02
CA HIS A 232 -15.29 18.29 -0.39
C HIS A 232 -13.80 18.62 -0.45
N GLY A 233 -13.41 19.47 -1.40
CA GLY A 233 -12.00 19.79 -1.67
C GLY A 233 -11.24 20.35 -0.46
N ASP A 234 -11.91 21.09 0.41
CA ASP A 234 -11.38 21.68 1.63
C ASP A 234 -11.38 20.73 2.83
N THR A 235 -11.91 19.51 2.69
CA THR A 235 -11.91 18.51 3.77
C THR A 235 -10.47 18.12 4.08
N LEU A 236 -10.07 18.31 5.34
CA LEU A 236 -8.74 17.97 5.82
C LEU A 236 -8.63 16.47 6.08
N LEU A 237 -7.80 15.78 5.30
CA LEU A 237 -7.46 14.38 5.52
C LEU A 237 -6.16 14.27 6.32
N VAL A 238 -6.14 13.38 7.32
CA VAL A 238 -4.99 13.15 8.18
C VAL A 238 -4.73 11.66 8.26
N ASN A 239 -3.52 11.23 7.89
CA ASN A 239 -3.10 9.85 8.05
C ASN A 239 -2.46 9.66 9.43
N VAL A 240 -2.98 8.71 10.20
CA VAL A 240 -2.59 8.49 11.59
C VAL A 240 -2.12 7.06 11.76
N HIS A 241 -0.97 6.88 12.41
CA HIS A 241 -0.53 5.59 12.92
C HIS A 241 -0.96 5.48 14.37
N CYS A 242 -1.76 4.46 14.66
CA CYS A 242 -2.23 4.14 16.01
C CYS A 242 -1.53 2.87 16.49
N HIS A 243 -1.05 2.88 17.73
CA HIS A 243 -0.47 1.73 18.39
C HIS A 243 -1.43 1.26 19.49
N VAL A 244 -1.60 -0.05 19.57
CA VAL A 244 -2.37 -0.75 20.60
C VAL A 244 -1.38 -1.39 21.57
#